data_AF-A0A6A3WEY3-F1
#
_entry.id   AF-A0A6A3WEY3-F1
#
_cell.length_a   1.000
_cell.length_b   1.000
_cell.length_c   1.000
_cell.angle_alpha   90.00
_cell.angle_beta   90.00
_cell.angle_gamma   90.00
#
_symmetry.space_group_name_H-M   'P 1'
#
loop_
_entity.id
_entity.type
_entity.pdbx_description
1 polymer ?
#
loop_
_entity_poly.entity_id
_entity_poly.type
_entity_poly.pdbx_seq_one_letter_code
_entity_poly.pdbx_strand_id
1 'polypeptide(L)'
;MLAVVPLKGVEFFDVSGLLANPEKLQLTFDHFVQAVVPFMNEVDAIGCFDARGFLFAPYLFALFQTRVCMLRKPDKMPSVSDTIEYFKGYKCDNSET
;
A
#
# COMPACT_ATOMS: atom_id res chain seq x y z
N MET A 1 -11.97 20.05 -8.93
CA MET A 1 -10.76 20.21 -8.10
C MET A 1 -9.64 19.46 -8.81
N LEU A 2 -8.56 20.13 -9.22
CA LEU A 2 -7.44 19.47 -9.92
C LEU A 2 -6.74 18.54 -8.93
N ALA A 3 -6.59 17.26 -9.30
CA ALA A 3 -5.82 16.30 -8.52
C ALA A 3 -4.36 16.79 -8.43
N VAL A 4 -3.83 16.91 -7.21
CA VAL A 4 -2.41 17.22 -7.01
C VAL A 4 -1.62 15.96 -7.36
N VAL A 5 -0.99 15.97 -8.53
CA VAL A 5 -0.18 14.85 -9.02
C VAL A 5 1.27 15.06 -8.57
N PRO A 6 1.89 14.12 -7.84
CA PRO A 6 3.21 14.32 -7.25
C PRO A 6 4.37 14.38 -8.27
N LEU A 7 4.14 13.98 -9.53
CA LEU A 7 5.10 14.16 -10.62
C LEU A 7 4.39 14.54 -11.93
N LYS A 8 4.92 15.53 -12.64
CA LYS A 8 4.45 15.87 -13.99
C LYS A 8 4.70 14.72 -14.97
N GLY A 9 3.70 14.37 -15.77
CA GLY A 9 3.80 13.32 -16.79
C GLY A 9 3.60 11.89 -16.27
N VAL A 10 3.25 11.71 -14.99
CA VAL A 10 2.89 10.41 -14.43
C VAL A 10 1.37 10.35 -14.24
N GLU A 11 0.74 9.28 -14.74
CA GLU A 11 -0.65 9.01 -14.42
C GLU A 11 -0.77 8.63 -12.95
N PHE A 12 -1.47 9.45 -12.18
CA PHE A 12 -1.73 9.19 -10.77
C PHE A 12 -3.16 8.73 -10.59
N PHE A 13 -3.29 7.47 -10.19
CA PHE A 13 -4.56 6.88 -9.82
C PHE A 13 -4.80 7.08 -8.32
N ASP A 14 -5.78 7.92 -8.00
CA ASP A 14 -6.14 8.20 -6.62
C ASP A 14 -7.05 7.10 -6.05
N VAL A 15 -6.59 6.46 -4.97
CA VAL A 15 -7.36 5.45 -4.24
C VAL A 15 -8.51 6.05 -3.46
N SER A 16 -8.53 7.36 -3.21
CA SER A 16 -9.61 8.02 -2.46
C SER A 16 -11.00 7.80 -3.10
N GLY A 17 -11.06 7.77 -4.44
CA GLY A 17 -12.29 7.49 -5.17
C GLY A 17 -12.81 6.06 -4.94
N LEU A 18 -11.93 5.11 -4.69
CA LEU A 18 -12.30 3.76 -4.29
C LEU A 18 -12.85 3.75 -2.86
N LEU A 19 -12.19 4.45 -1.94
CA LEU A 19 -12.62 4.53 -0.54
C LEU A 19 -13.96 5.27 -0.37
N ALA A 20 -14.28 6.19 -1.27
CA ALA A 20 -15.55 6.92 -1.27
C ALA A 20 -16.75 6.08 -1.74
N ASN A 21 -16.51 4.90 -2.31
CA ASN A 21 -17.57 4.01 -2.81
C ASN A 21 -17.48 2.62 -2.15
N PRO A 22 -18.29 2.33 -1.13
CA PRO A 22 -18.25 1.06 -0.41
C PRO A 22 -18.45 -0.18 -1.28
N GLU A 23 -19.30 -0.11 -2.31
CA GLU A 23 -19.57 -1.24 -3.21
C GLU A 23 -18.33 -1.59 -4.04
N LYS A 24 -17.67 -0.57 -4.61
CA LYS A 24 -16.42 -0.77 -5.37
C LYS A 24 -15.29 -1.24 -4.48
N LEU A 25 -15.23 -0.75 -3.24
CA LEU A 25 -14.24 -1.18 -2.26
C LEU A 25 -14.45 -2.65 -1.90
N GLN A 26 -15.69 -3.08 -1.66
CA GLN A 26 -16.02 -4.48 -1.40
C GLN A 26 -15.63 -5.37 -2.59
N LEU A 27 -16.00 -4.98 -3.81
CA LEU A 27 -15.63 -5.71 -5.02
C LEU A 27 -14.10 -5.84 -5.17
N THR A 28 -13.36 -4.78 -4.82
CA THR A 28 -11.89 -4.81 -4.81
C THR A 28 -11.37 -5.83 -3.81
N PHE A 29 -11.93 -5.86 -2.59
CA PHE A 29 -11.56 -6.87 -1.60
C PHE A 29 -11.91 -8.28 -2.05
N ASP A 30 -13.06 -8.49 -2.68
CA ASP A 30 -13.47 -9.81 -3.17
C ASP A 30 -12.47 -10.35 -4.20
N HIS A 31 -12.10 -9.54 -5.18
CA HIS A 31 -11.07 -9.90 -6.16
C HIS A 31 -9.70 -10.09 -5.53
N PHE A 32 -9.34 -9.22 -4.57
CA PHE A 32 -8.06 -9.34 -3.89
C PHE A 32 -7.97 -10.66 -3.14
N VAL A 33 -9.01 -11.01 -2.38
CA VAL A 33 -9.13 -12.28 -1.65
C VAL A 33 -9.05 -13.47 -2.59
N GLN A 34 -9.78 -13.47 -3.71
CA GLN A 34 -9.70 -14.53 -4.70
C GLN A 34 -8.27 -14.77 -5.20
N ALA A 35 -7.48 -13.70 -5.37
CA ALA A 35 -6.10 -13.80 -5.81
C ALA A 35 -5.16 -14.34 -4.73
N VAL A 36 -5.41 -14.07 -3.45
CA VAL A 36 -4.46 -14.39 -2.37
C VAL A 36 -4.82 -15.63 -1.55
N VAL A 37 -6.10 -16.01 -1.47
CA VAL A 37 -6.56 -17.19 -0.71
C VAL A 37 -5.84 -18.50 -1.07
N PRO A 38 -5.49 -18.77 -2.35
CA PRO A 38 -4.74 -19.99 -2.69
C PRO A 38 -3.42 -20.14 -1.91
N PHE A 39 -2.81 -19.03 -1.48
CA PHE A 39 -1.54 -19.00 -0.75
C PHE A 39 -1.71 -18.91 0.77
N MET A 40 -2.94 -18.91 1.28
CA MET A 40 -3.23 -18.60 2.71
C MET A 40 -2.46 -19.49 3.69
N ASN A 41 -2.30 -20.78 3.37
CA ASN A 41 -1.60 -21.73 4.24
C ASN A 41 -0.07 -21.66 4.13
N GLU A 42 0.46 -20.87 3.19
CA GLU A 42 1.90 -20.71 2.92
C GLU A 42 2.43 -19.35 3.41
N VAL A 43 1.56 -18.49 3.95
CA VAL A 43 1.90 -17.11 4.35
C VAL A 43 2.00 -16.97 5.87
N ASP A 44 3.21 -16.75 6.35
CA ASP A 44 3.50 -16.50 7.79
C ASP A 44 3.32 -15.04 8.23
N ALA A 45 3.35 -14.10 7.27
CA ALA A 45 3.23 -12.67 7.54
C ALA A 45 2.81 -11.87 6.29
N ILE A 46 2.11 -10.77 6.53
CA ILE A 46 1.69 -9.79 5.53
C ILE A 46 2.51 -8.51 5.71
N GLY A 47 3.35 -8.18 4.74
CA GLY A 47 4.08 -6.91 4.70
C GLY A 47 3.26 -5.81 4.01
N CYS A 48 3.14 -4.63 4.61
CA CYS A 48 2.42 -3.51 4.00
C CYS A 48 3.24 -2.22 4.02
N PHE A 49 3.32 -1.55 2.86
CA PHE A 49 4.08 -0.31 2.71
C PHE A 49 3.27 0.91 3.11
N ASP A 50 3.91 1.82 3.85
CA ASP A 50 3.37 3.12 4.24
C ASP A 50 3.10 4.01 2.99
N ALA A 51 1.99 4.75 2.88
CA ALA A 51 0.82 4.79 3.78
C ALA A 51 -0.37 3.99 3.23
N ARG A 52 -0.55 4.00 1.91
CA ARG A 52 -1.77 3.49 1.26
C ARG A 52 -1.90 1.97 1.37
N GLY A 53 -0.81 1.23 1.57
CA GLY A 53 -0.86 -0.21 1.84
C GLY A 53 -1.58 -0.54 3.15
N PHE A 54 -1.60 0.39 4.11
CA PHE A 54 -2.30 0.21 5.40
C PHE A 54 -3.82 0.20 5.26
N LEU A 55 -4.36 0.64 4.13
CA LEU A 55 -5.80 0.60 3.87
C LEU A 55 -6.32 -0.83 3.66
N PHE A 56 -5.47 -1.74 3.20
CA PHE A 56 -5.86 -3.10 2.82
C PHE A 56 -5.35 -4.18 3.78
N ALA A 57 -4.18 -3.95 4.40
CA ALA A 57 -3.54 -4.93 5.27
C ALA A 57 -4.40 -5.39 6.47
N PRO A 58 -5.14 -4.52 7.18
CA PRO A 58 -6.00 -4.97 8.29
C PRO A 58 -7.12 -5.91 7.86
N TYR A 59 -7.64 -5.74 6.64
CA TYR A 59 -8.66 -6.63 6.10
C TYR A 59 -8.09 -8.03 5.84
N LEU A 60 -6.91 -8.11 5.21
CA LEU A 60 -6.23 -9.39 5.02
C LEU A 60 -5.80 -10.05 6.33
N PHE A 61 -5.34 -9.27 7.30
CA PHE A 61 -5.06 -9.75 8.66
C PHE A 61 -6.26 -10.45 9.27
N ALA A 62 -7.43 -9.80 9.23
CA ALA A 62 -8.66 -10.37 9.76
C ALA A 62 -9.08 -11.65 9.03
N LEU A 63 -8.74 -11.79 7.74
CA LEU A 63 -9.04 -12.99 6.97
C LEU A 63 -8.03 -14.12 7.22
N PHE A 64 -6.73 -13.83 7.15
CA PHE A 64 -5.66 -14.82 7.18
C PHE A 64 -5.27 -15.22 8.62
N GLN A 65 -5.68 -14.43 9.63
CA GLN A 65 -5.33 -14.65 11.04
C GLN A 65 -3.82 -14.78 11.26
N THR A 66 -3.02 -14.08 10.44
CA THR A 66 -1.55 -14.11 10.41
C THR A 66 -0.97 -12.76 10.81
N ARG A 67 0.35 -12.61 10.90
CA ARG A 67 1.00 -11.37 11.37
C ARG A 67 0.96 -10.27 10.29
N VAL A 68 0.88 -9.00 10.69
CA VAL A 68 1.11 -7.84 9.79
C VAL A 68 2.35 -7.08 10.20
N CYS A 69 3.21 -6.81 9.23
CA CYS A 69 4.41 -5.99 9.37
C CYS A 69 4.23 -4.67 8.61
N MET A 70 4.21 -3.57 9.35
CA MET A 70 4.18 -2.23 8.75
C MET A 70 5.57 -1.81 8.29
N LEU A 71 5.78 -1.75 6.97
CA LEU A 71 7.02 -1.33 6.34
C LEU A 71 7.00 0.19 6.14
N ARG A 72 7.83 0.89 6.90
CA ARG A 72 7.88 2.36 6.93
C ARG A 72 9.23 2.88 6.45
N LYS A 73 9.25 4.17 6.10
CA LYS A 73 10.52 4.86 5.85
C LYS A 73 11.39 4.88 7.12
N PRO A 74 12.73 4.89 6.99
CA PRO A 74 13.64 4.76 8.13
C PRO A 74 13.40 5.79 9.24
N ASP A 75 13.01 7.00 8.89
CA ASP A 75 12.75 8.12 9.80
C ASP A 75 11.41 8.03 10.55
N LYS A 76 10.58 7.04 10.25
CA LYS A 76 9.22 6.89 10.78
C LYS A 76 9.04 5.71 11.74
N MET A 77 10.08 4.93 11.98
CA MET A 77 10.01 3.76 12.87
C MET A 77 10.80 4.01 14.16
N PRO A 78 10.19 3.83 15.36
CA PRO A 78 10.85 4.11 16.64
C PRO A 78 12.04 3.18 16.92
N SER A 79 12.13 2.06 16.22
CA SER A 79 13.28 1.16 16.24
C SER A 79 13.44 0.56 14.85
N VAL A 80 14.43 1.03 14.09
CA VAL A 80 14.74 0.49 12.77
C VAL A 80 15.48 -0.83 12.98
N SER A 81 14.87 -1.95 12.61
CA SER A 81 15.50 -3.27 12.69
C SER A 81 16.38 -3.55 11.48
N ASP A 82 15.98 -3.06 10.29
CA ASP A 82 16.69 -3.24 9.04
C ASP A 82 16.22 -2.20 8.00
N THR A 83 17.06 -1.84 7.02
CA THR A 83 16.72 -0.91 5.93
C THR A 83 17.18 -1.48 4.60
N ILE A 84 16.24 -1.62 3.67
CA ILE A 84 16.51 -2.07 2.30
C ILE A 84 16.42 -0.87 1.36
N GLU A 85 17.49 -0.60 0.64
CA GLU A 85 17.50 0.39 -0.43
C GLU A 85 16.97 -0.23 -1.72
N TYR A 86 16.11 0.52 -2.44
CA TYR A 86 15.61 0.12 -3.75
C TYR A 86 15.73 1.29 -4.73
N PHE A 87 15.95 0.96 -5.99
CA PHE A 87 16.11 1.97 -7.03
C PHE A 87 14.77 2.59 -7.42
N LYS A 88 14.73 3.91 -7.55
CA LYS A 88 13.57 4.65 -8.08
C LYS A 88 13.90 5.14 -9.49
N GLY A 89 13.11 4.71 -10.48
CA GLY A 89 13.29 5.09 -11.88
C GLY A 89 12.95 6.56 -12.20
N TYR A 90 12.30 7.27 -11.28
CA TYR A 90 11.90 8.67 -11.44
C TYR A 90 12.70 9.55 -10.47
N LYS A 91 13.54 10.45 -11.01
CA LYS A 91 14.09 11.56 -10.23
C LYS A 91 12.94 12.54 -9.96
N CYS A 92 12.63 12.75 -8.69
CA CYS A 92 11.74 13.83 -8.28
C CYS A 92 12.54 15.12 -8.40
N ASP A 93 12.42 15.83 -9.52
CA ASP A 93 12.88 17.22 -9.59
C ASP A 93 11.94 18.05 -8.71
N ASN A 94 12.26 18.12 -7.42
CA ASN A 94 11.76 19.16 -6.55
C ASN A 94 12.60 20.42 -6.81
N SER A 95 12.52 20.99 -8.00
CA SER A 95 12.92 22.37 -8.23
C SER A 95 11.73 23.27 -7.94
N GLU A 96 11.55 23.59 -6.66
CA GLU A 96 10.89 24.84 -6.30
C GLU A 96 11.84 25.98 -6.70
N THR A 97 11.54 26.63 -7.83
CA THR A 97 11.88 28.04 -8.12
C THR A 97 10.78 28.65 -8.98
#